data_AF-A0A535Y6D8-F1
#
_entry.id   AF-A0A535Y6D8-F1
#
_cell.length_a   1.000
_cell.length_b   1.000
_cell.length_c   1.000
_cell.angle_alpha   90.00
_cell.angle_beta   90.00
_cell.angle_gamma   90.00
#
_symmetry.space_group_name_H-M   'P 1'
#
loop_
_entity.id
_entity.type
_entity.pdbx_description
1 polymer ?
#
loop_
_entity_poly.entity_id
_entity_poly.type
_entity_poly.pdbx_seq_one_letter_code
_entity_poly.pdbx_strand_id
1 'polypeptide(L)'
;MTRTARSTIATLAALFTIGFVVTQASAQEKHKFSFVTPPGVSAYTQQYEIEVGDVPGHKVRIYEIRTKYTGEAPSYAGIKVTDSWGRATSDYVDGTGRASGYGIIVLENGD
;
A
#
# COMPACT_ATOMS: atom_id res chain seq x y z
N MET A 1 -62.58 1.05 15.62
CA MET A 1 -61.53 1.59 14.72
C MET A 1 -60.16 1.79 15.40
N THR A 2 -59.77 0.95 16.37
CA THR A 2 -58.57 1.21 17.23
C THR A 2 -57.49 0.12 17.17
N ARG A 3 -57.74 -1.00 16.48
CA ARG A 3 -56.85 -2.17 16.46
C ARG A 3 -55.97 -2.24 15.20
N THR A 4 -56.49 -1.80 14.06
CA THR A 4 -55.77 -1.74 12.77
C THR A 4 -54.71 -0.64 12.73
N ALA A 5 -54.97 0.53 13.33
CA ALA A 5 -53.99 1.63 13.40
C ALA A 5 -52.75 1.31 14.26
N ARG A 6 -52.90 0.46 15.29
CA ARG A 6 -51.77 0.01 16.13
C ARG A 6 -50.87 -1.00 15.41
N SER A 7 -51.43 -1.78 14.50
CA SER A 7 -50.71 -2.78 13.70
C SER A 7 -49.86 -2.14 12.61
N THR A 8 -50.36 -1.14 11.89
CA THR A 8 -49.60 -0.46 10.83
C THR A 8 -48.46 0.41 11.37
N ILE A 9 -48.63 1.02 12.55
CA ILE A 9 -47.57 1.80 13.21
C ILE A 9 -46.43 0.89 13.69
N ALA A 10 -46.76 -0.31 14.21
CA ALA A 10 -45.75 -1.27 14.65
C ALA A 10 -44.90 -1.83 13.49
N THR A 11 -45.50 -2.04 12.31
CA THR A 11 -44.78 -2.54 11.13
C THR A 11 -43.89 -1.48 10.48
N LEU A 12 -44.31 -0.20 10.48
CA LEU A 12 -43.48 0.91 10.00
C LEU A 12 -42.29 1.19 10.93
N ALA A 13 -42.45 1.04 12.25
CA ALA A 13 -41.35 1.15 13.21
C ALA A 13 -40.33 0.01 13.07
N ALA A 14 -40.77 -1.21 12.75
CA ALA A 14 -39.89 -2.36 12.53
C ALA A 14 -39.11 -2.31 11.20
N LEU A 15 -39.63 -1.64 10.17
CA LEU A 15 -38.89 -1.42 8.92
C LEU A 15 -37.85 -0.29 9.04
N PHE A 16 -38.11 0.71 9.89
CA PHE A 16 -37.19 1.85 10.07
C PHE A 16 -35.93 1.48 10.86
N THR A 17 -35.99 0.49 11.75
CA THR A 17 -34.84 0.04 12.55
C THR A 17 -33.86 -0.85 11.77
N ILE A 18 -34.29 -1.46 10.66
CA ILE A 18 -33.43 -2.33 9.83
C ILE A 18 -32.64 -1.51 8.79
N GLY A 19 -33.12 -0.32 8.42
CA GLY A 19 -32.58 0.47 7.29
C GLY A 19 -31.34 1.33 7.59
N PHE A 20 -30.91 1.49 8.84
CA PHE A 20 -29.92 2.52 9.21
C PHE A 20 -28.61 2.01 9.84
N VAL A 21 -28.30 0.72 9.74
CA VAL A 21 -26.95 0.23 10.06
C VAL A 21 -26.11 0.19 8.78
N VAL A 22 -25.98 1.34 8.12
CA VAL A 22 -24.85 1.56 7.22
C VAL A 22 -23.68 1.91 8.13
N THR A 23 -22.98 0.90 8.64
CA THR A 23 -21.69 1.14 9.27
C THR A 23 -20.81 1.77 8.20
N GLN A 24 -20.46 3.04 8.39
CA GLN A 24 -19.43 3.67 7.57
C GLN A 24 -18.19 2.77 7.70
N ALA A 25 -17.83 2.10 6.61
CA ALA A 25 -16.60 1.33 6.54
C ALA A 25 -15.45 2.35 6.54
N SER A 26 -15.08 2.83 7.72
CA SER A 26 -13.85 3.57 7.91
C SER A 26 -12.71 2.61 7.61
N ALA A 27 -11.96 2.87 6.55
CA ALA A 27 -10.68 2.22 6.32
C ALA A 27 -9.72 2.67 7.44
N GLN A 28 -9.78 2.01 8.60
CA GLN A 28 -8.80 2.22 9.65
C GLN A 28 -7.48 1.58 9.22
N GLU A 29 -6.40 2.36 9.31
CA GLU A 29 -5.04 1.84 9.20
C GLU A 29 -4.85 0.79 10.32
N LYS A 30 -4.84 -0.48 9.96
CA LYS A 30 -4.73 -1.58 10.94
C LYS A 30 -3.30 -1.78 11.44
N HIS A 31 -2.32 -1.46 10.59
CA HIS A 31 -0.91 -1.70 10.86
C HIS A 31 -0.03 -0.59 10.29
N LYS A 32 0.82 -0.03 11.13
CA LYS A 32 1.95 0.80 10.71
C LYS A 32 3.16 -0.12 10.50
N PHE A 33 3.71 -0.11 9.30
CA PHE A 33 4.86 -0.94 8.93
C PHE A 33 6.02 -0.05 8.48
N SER A 34 7.14 -0.14 9.19
CA SER A 34 8.36 0.61 8.89
C SER A 34 9.55 -0.21 9.34
N PHE A 35 10.56 -0.32 8.49
CA PHE A 35 11.78 -1.05 8.77
C PHE A 35 12.92 -0.48 7.93
N VAL A 36 14.15 -0.75 8.37
CA VAL A 36 15.35 -0.43 7.59
C VAL A 36 15.72 -1.67 6.79
N THR A 37 15.87 -1.51 5.48
CA THR A 37 16.34 -2.62 4.64
C THR A 37 17.83 -2.86 4.92
N PRO A 38 18.25 -4.11 5.21
CA PRO A 38 19.66 -4.43 5.40
C PRO A 38 20.52 -4.03 4.18
N PRO A 39 21.81 -3.73 4.36
CA PRO A 39 22.68 -3.42 3.24
C PRO A 39 22.91 -4.66 2.35
N GLY A 40 23.00 -4.45 1.04
CA GLY A 40 23.40 -5.48 0.08
C GLY A 40 22.31 -6.48 -0.33
N VAL A 41 21.10 -6.41 0.23
CA VAL A 41 19.98 -7.29 -0.17
C VAL A 41 19.13 -6.75 -1.33
N SER A 42 19.29 -5.46 -1.65
CA SER A 42 18.56 -4.79 -2.74
C SER A 42 19.45 -4.61 -3.97
N ALA A 43 18.89 -4.89 -5.15
CA ALA A 43 19.55 -4.66 -6.43
C ALA A 43 18.56 -4.12 -7.46
N TYR A 44 19.05 -3.25 -8.35
CA TYR A 44 18.32 -2.90 -9.56
C TYR A 44 18.29 -4.12 -10.49
N THR A 45 17.09 -4.61 -10.80
CA THR A 45 16.89 -5.71 -11.75
C THR A 45 16.70 -5.20 -13.17
N GLN A 46 16.14 -3.99 -13.31
CA GLN A 46 15.95 -3.30 -14.58
C GLN A 46 16.11 -1.80 -14.35
N GLN A 47 16.77 -1.11 -15.28
CA GLN A 47 16.95 0.33 -15.22
C GLN A 47 17.15 0.88 -16.63
N TYR A 48 16.37 1.92 -16.95
CA TYR A 48 16.54 2.70 -18.16
C TYR A 48 16.73 4.15 -17.75
N GLU A 49 17.74 4.80 -18.33
CA GLU A 49 18.12 6.17 -18.00
C GLU A 49 18.12 7.04 -19.25
N ILE A 50 17.71 8.29 -19.06
CA ILE A 50 17.83 9.37 -20.03
C ILE A 50 18.66 10.47 -19.36
N GLU A 51 19.78 10.83 -19.97
CA GLU A 51 20.54 12.03 -19.61
C GLU A 51 19.78 13.25 -20.13
N VAL A 52 19.40 14.18 -19.25
CA VAL A 52 18.56 15.33 -19.61
C VAL A 52 19.37 16.40 -20.36
N GLY A 53 20.61 16.63 -19.91
CA GLY A 53 21.57 17.52 -20.58
C GLY A 53 21.40 19.01 -20.29
N ASP A 54 20.53 19.40 -19.36
CA ASP A 54 20.41 20.77 -18.85
C ASP A 54 21.49 21.11 -17.81
N VAL A 55 21.81 20.17 -16.92
CA VAL A 55 22.93 20.24 -15.96
C VAL A 55 23.64 18.88 -15.87
N PRO A 56 24.95 18.85 -15.51
CA PRO A 56 25.68 17.60 -15.32
C PRO A 56 25.00 16.70 -14.27
N GLY A 57 24.93 15.40 -14.54
CA GLY A 57 24.40 14.40 -13.58
C GLY A 57 22.88 14.34 -13.49
N HIS A 58 22.14 15.13 -14.27
CA HIS A 58 20.69 15.08 -14.33
C HIS A 58 20.19 13.90 -15.17
N LYS A 59 19.52 12.94 -14.51
CA LYS A 59 18.94 11.76 -15.13
C LYS A 59 17.48 11.57 -14.78
N VAL A 60 16.69 11.27 -15.81
CA VAL A 60 15.35 10.69 -15.66
C VAL A 60 15.45 9.18 -15.84
N ARG A 61 14.85 8.41 -14.93
CA ARG A 61 14.94 6.95 -14.90
C ARG A 61 13.57 6.31 -14.78
N ILE A 62 13.45 5.11 -15.35
CA ILE A 62 12.45 4.11 -14.98
C ILE A 62 13.19 2.86 -14.54
N TYR A 63 12.84 2.32 -13.37
CA TYR A 63 13.60 1.25 -12.76
C TYR A 63 12.75 0.28 -11.94
N GLU A 64 13.29 -0.93 -11.77
CA GLU A 64 12.83 -1.94 -10.84
C GLU A 64 13.98 -2.26 -9.87
N ILE A 65 13.69 -2.19 -8.56
CA ILE A 65 14.56 -2.68 -7.49
C ILE A 65 13.90 -3.92 -6.90
N ARG A 66 14.67 -5.00 -6.78
CA ARG A 66 14.25 -6.18 -6.02
C ARG A 66 15.09 -6.32 -4.77
N THR A 67 14.44 -6.59 -3.65
CA THR A 67 15.09 -6.94 -2.38
C THR A 67 14.75 -8.38 -2.02
N LYS A 68 15.75 -9.18 -1.69
CA LYS A 68 15.59 -10.56 -1.22
C LYS A 68 16.08 -10.70 0.21
N TYR A 69 15.21 -11.09 1.13
CA TYR A 69 15.58 -11.26 2.54
C TYR A 69 15.91 -12.73 2.81
N THR A 70 17.18 -13.04 3.09
CA THR A 70 17.65 -14.41 3.38
C THR A 70 18.05 -14.63 4.85
N GLY A 71 18.05 -13.57 5.66
CA GLY A 71 18.48 -13.58 7.06
C GLY A 71 17.57 -12.72 7.93
N GLU A 72 18.04 -11.53 8.30
CA GLU A 72 17.28 -10.53 9.06
C GLU A 72 16.15 -9.93 8.22
N ALA A 73 15.07 -10.69 8.08
CA ALA A 73 13.86 -10.27 7.39
C ALA A 73 12.96 -9.43 8.32
N PRO A 74 12.40 -8.31 7.85
CA PRO A 74 11.34 -7.62 8.57
C PRO A 74 10.09 -8.50 8.65
N SER A 75 9.24 -8.27 9.66
CA SER A 75 7.97 -8.99 9.80
C SER A 75 6.78 -8.03 9.82
N TYR A 76 5.76 -8.37 9.04
CA TYR A 76 4.48 -7.70 9.02
C TYR A 76 3.44 -8.58 9.71
N ALA A 77 2.80 -8.06 10.77
CA ALA A 77 1.83 -8.81 11.57
C ALA A 77 2.34 -10.21 12.04
N GLY A 78 3.65 -10.32 12.32
CA GLY A 78 4.29 -11.57 12.76
C GLY A 78 4.70 -12.52 11.63
N ILE A 79 4.40 -12.20 10.37
CA ILE A 79 4.80 -12.97 9.19
C ILE A 79 6.00 -12.29 8.55
N LYS A 80 7.05 -13.05 8.24
CA LYS A 80 8.27 -12.46 7.64
C LYS A 80 8.05 -12.10 6.18
N VAL A 81 8.74 -11.05 5.75
CA VAL A 81 8.86 -10.66 4.34
C VAL A 81 9.95 -11.50 3.68
N THR A 82 9.66 -12.13 2.55
CA THR A 82 10.65 -12.89 1.77
C THR A 82 11.28 -12.03 0.68
N ASP A 83 10.46 -11.24 -0.01
CA ASP A 83 10.86 -10.41 -1.14
C ASP A 83 10.13 -9.05 -1.09
N SER A 84 10.75 -8.05 -1.69
CA SER A 84 10.05 -6.84 -2.09
C SER A 84 10.48 -6.37 -3.48
N TRP A 85 9.57 -5.69 -4.17
CA TRP A 85 9.81 -5.02 -5.44
C TRP A 85 9.44 -3.56 -5.31
N GLY A 86 10.32 -2.67 -5.73
CA GLY A 86 10.02 -1.26 -5.97
C GLY A 86 10.05 -0.99 -7.46
N ARG A 87 8.96 -0.46 -8.02
CA ARG A 87 8.90 -0.01 -9.42
C ARG A 87 8.57 1.46 -9.45
N ALA A 88 9.45 2.25 -10.03
CA ALA A 88 9.35 3.69 -9.93
C ALA A 88 10.00 4.40 -11.11
N THR A 89 9.63 5.67 -11.23
CA THR A 89 10.34 6.66 -12.03
C THR A 89 11.04 7.64 -11.10
N SER A 90 12.23 8.09 -11.47
CA SER A 90 12.93 9.18 -10.79
C SER A 90 13.38 10.25 -11.76
N ASP A 91 13.43 11.47 -11.27
CA ASP A 91 13.95 12.66 -11.93
C ASP A 91 14.95 13.29 -10.95
N TYR A 92 16.23 12.97 -11.13
CA TYR A 92 17.29 13.23 -10.17
C TYR A 92 18.46 13.99 -10.77
N VAL A 93 18.96 14.99 -10.03
CA VAL A 93 20.31 15.56 -10.19
C VAL A 93 21.17 15.00 -9.05
N ASP A 94 22.23 14.27 -9.38
CA ASP A 94 23.15 13.67 -8.41
C ASP A 94 22.45 12.87 -7.29
N GLY A 95 21.39 12.13 -7.67
CA GLY A 95 20.61 11.29 -6.75
C GLY A 95 19.58 12.03 -5.91
N THR A 96 19.43 13.35 -6.08
CA THR A 96 18.42 14.18 -5.41
C THR A 96 17.34 14.59 -6.40
N GLY A 97 16.08 14.48 -5.99
CA GLY A 97 14.94 14.96 -6.78
C GLY A 97 13.68 14.17 -6.50
N ARG A 98 12.77 14.13 -7.47
CA ARG A 98 11.48 13.46 -7.30
C ARG A 98 11.57 12.02 -7.76
N ALA A 99 11.09 11.11 -6.93
CA ALA A 99 10.74 9.76 -7.35
C ALA A 99 9.29 9.46 -6.99
N SER A 100 8.65 8.64 -7.83
CA SER A 100 7.30 8.17 -7.63
C SER A 100 7.16 6.77 -8.17
N GLY A 101 6.42 5.92 -7.45
CA GLY A 101 6.24 4.54 -7.83
C GLY A 101 5.42 3.78 -6.79
N TYR A 102 5.49 2.46 -6.87
CA TYR A 102 4.85 1.57 -5.91
C TYR A 102 5.81 0.48 -5.46
N GLY A 103 5.53 -0.04 -4.26
CA GLY A 103 6.19 -1.19 -3.69
C GLY A 103 5.25 -2.38 -3.62
N ILE A 104 5.77 -3.57 -3.84
CA ILE A 104 5.12 -4.85 -3.54
C ILE A 104 5.98 -5.54 -2.48
N ILE A 105 5.34 -6.07 -1.45
CA ILE A 105 5.96 -6.91 -0.42
C ILE A 105 5.33 -8.29 -0.58
N VAL A 106 6.16 -9.33 -0.52
CA VAL A 106 5.69 -10.72 -0.49
C VAL A 106 6.07 -11.34 0.85
N LEU A 107 5.08 -11.94 1.50
CA LEU A 107 5.20 -12.56 2.80
C LEU A 107 5.43 -14.07 2.67
N GLU A 108 5.97 -14.70 3.72
CA GLU A 108 6.25 -16.15 3.75
C GLU A 108 5.01 -17.03 3.50
N ASN A 109 3.82 -16.54 3.82
CA ASN A 109 2.57 -17.25 3.57
C ASN A 109 2.02 -17.04 2.14
N GLY A 110 2.69 -16.24 1.31
CA GLY A 110 2.31 -15.96 -0.09
C GLY A 110 1.43 -14.72 -0.29
N ASP A 111 1.13 -13.98 0.77
CA ASP A 111 0.41 -12.70 0.71
C ASP A 111 1.29 -11.55 0.19
#